data_AF-Q6GPZ2-F1
#
_entry.id   AF-Q6GPZ2-F1
#
_cell.length_a   1.000
_cell.length_b   1.000
_cell.length_c   1.000
_cell.angle_alpha   90.00
_cell.angle_beta   90.00
_cell.angle_gamma   90.00
#
_symmetry.space_group_name_H-M   'P 1'
#
loop_
_entity.id
_entity.type
_entity.pdbx_description
1 polymer ?
#
loop_
_entity_poly.entity_id
_entity_poly.type
_entity_poly.pdbx_seq_one_letter_code
_entity_poly.pdbx_strand_id
1 'polypeptide(L)'
;MGKTAGKKKGKVPAAAARVVAQKARTEIRDNPFEVKINRQKFNVLGRKTGKHDVGLPGVSKTKALKRRKETILVEYQRRGKVSVFMDKRFGEYDTKLTPDEKMMKRFAMERQRSTEKKNLYNLNEEEELTHYGQSLASLEKLNDAVESDSDSEERGALSAELTASHFGGGGGLLRKKSPV
;
A
#
# COMPACT_ATOMS: atom_id res chain seq x y z
N MET A 1 -3.78 -38.07 -4.83
CA MET A 1 -3.78 -36.66 -4.33
C MET A 1 -2.55 -35.96 -4.94
N GLY A 2 -2.55 -34.82 -5.61
CA GLY A 2 -3.54 -34.01 -6.31
C GLY A 2 -2.70 -33.05 -7.19
N LYS A 3 -2.85 -33.08 -8.51
CA LYS A 3 -2.15 -32.17 -9.43
C LYS A 3 -3.06 -30.96 -9.67
N THR A 4 -2.65 -29.77 -9.24
CA THR A 4 -3.42 -28.53 -9.48
C THR A 4 -3.10 -27.99 -10.88
N ALA A 5 -4.15 -27.83 -11.70
CA ALA A 5 -4.06 -27.33 -13.06
C ALA A 5 -3.92 -25.80 -13.06
N GLY A 6 -2.77 -25.29 -13.50
CA GLY A 6 -2.54 -23.87 -13.74
C GLY A 6 -3.29 -23.38 -14.99
N LYS A 7 -4.20 -22.42 -14.79
CA LYS A 7 -4.99 -21.74 -15.83
C LYS A 7 -4.07 -20.91 -16.74
N LYS A 8 -3.76 -21.40 -17.95
CA LYS A 8 -3.03 -20.66 -19.00
C LYS A 8 -3.89 -19.46 -19.46
N LYS A 9 -3.49 -18.24 -19.10
CA LYS A 9 -4.01 -17.03 -19.76
C LYS A 9 -3.49 -17.01 -21.20
N GLY A 10 -4.40 -16.91 -22.16
CA GLY A 10 -4.07 -16.89 -23.59
C GLY A 10 -3.09 -15.77 -23.92
N LYS A 11 -1.87 -16.14 -24.34
CA LYS A 11 -0.93 -15.21 -24.95
C LYS A 11 -1.40 -14.96 -26.38
N VAL A 12 -1.84 -13.74 -26.68
CA VAL A 12 -1.94 -13.30 -28.08
C VAL A 12 -0.55 -13.46 -28.73
N PRO A 13 -0.47 -13.95 -29.98
CA PRO A 13 0.82 -14.19 -30.62
C PRO A 13 1.58 -12.87 -30.74
N ALA A 14 2.82 -12.84 -30.22
CA ALA A 14 3.68 -11.65 -30.21
C ALA A 14 3.92 -11.06 -31.62
N ALA A 15 3.76 -11.88 -32.66
CA ALA A 15 3.78 -11.47 -34.06
C ALA A 15 2.61 -10.52 -34.41
N ALA A 16 1.37 -10.82 -33.99
CA ALA A 16 0.21 -9.98 -34.26
C ALA A 16 0.31 -8.62 -33.55
N ALA A 17 0.78 -8.61 -32.30
CA ALA A 17 1.02 -7.36 -31.56
C ALA A 17 2.10 -6.48 -32.21
N ARG A 18 3.16 -7.09 -32.78
CA ARG A 18 4.21 -6.37 -33.52
C ARG A 18 3.70 -5.77 -34.83
N VAL A 19 2.91 -6.52 -35.61
CA VAL A 19 2.35 -6.05 -36.88
C VAL A 19 1.39 -4.87 -36.67
N VAL A 20 0.52 -4.95 -35.65
CA VAL A 20 -0.40 -3.85 -35.30
C VAL A 20 0.37 -2.60 -34.85
N ALA A 21 1.41 -2.77 -34.02
CA ALA A 21 2.24 -1.67 -33.56
C ALA A 21 3.09 -1.04 -34.69
N GLN A 22 3.51 -1.81 -35.70
CA GLN A 22 4.20 -1.29 -36.87
C GLN A 22 3.27 -0.50 -37.78
N LYS A 23 2.04 -0.99 -38.02
CA LYS A 23 1.04 -0.31 -38.86
C LYS A 23 0.58 1.02 -38.25
N ALA A 24 0.36 1.07 -36.94
CA ALA A 24 0.04 2.32 -36.24
C ALA A 24 1.19 3.35 -36.28
N ARG A 25 2.45 2.90 -36.37
CA ARG A 25 3.62 3.80 -36.48
C ARG A 25 3.80 4.37 -37.88
N THR A 26 3.35 3.67 -38.93
CA THR A 26 3.41 4.18 -40.31
C THR A 26 2.28 5.16 -40.58
N GLU A 27 1.05 4.87 -40.13
CA GLU A 27 -0.10 5.76 -40.36
C GLU A 27 0.05 7.15 -39.69
N ILE A 28 0.68 7.22 -38.51
CA ILE A 28 1.00 8.50 -37.83
C ILE A 28 2.04 9.31 -38.62
N ARG A 29 2.88 8.67 -39.44
CA ARG A 29 3.84 9.36 -40.31
C ARG A 29 3.21 9.89 -41.60
N ASP A 30 2.02 9.42 -41.95
CA ASP A 30 1.35 9.81 -43.18
C ASP A 30 0.48 11.07 -43.00
N ASN A 31 0.20 11.51 -41.77
CA ASN A 31 -0.58 12.72 -41.51
C ASN A 31 0.31 13.99 -41.50
N PRO A 32 0.21 14.87 -42.52
CA PRO A 32 1.05 16.07 -42.61
C PRO A 32 0.75 17.12 -41.53
N PHE A 33 -0.42 17.09 -40.88
CA PHE A 33 -0.79 18.05 -39.84
C PHE A 33 -0.17 17.73 -38.47
N GLU A 34 0.34 16.52 -38.28
CA GLU A 34 0.97 16.11 -37.02
C GLU A 34 2.45 16.52 -36.93
N VAL A 35 3.01 16.97 -38.05
CA VAL A 35 4.44 17.25 -38.23
C VAL A 35 4.65 18.74 -38.48
N LYS A 36 5.42 19.41 -37.62
CA LYS A 36 5.89 20.78 -37.83
C LYS A 36 7.27 20.75 -38.47
N ILE A 37 7.37 21.19 -39.72
CA ILE A 37 8.64 21.25 -40.48
C ILE A 37 9.13 22.69 -40.50
N ASN A 38 10.40 22.91 -40.16
CA ASN A 38 11.05 24.20 -40.29
C ASN A 38 11.65 24.34 -41.69
N ARG A 39 11.38 25.45 -42.38
CA ARG A 39 11.97 25.70 -43.71
C ARG A 39 13.45 26.02 -43.59
N GLN A 40 14.29 25.25 -44.27
CA GLN A 40 15.70 25.54 -44.40
C GLN A 40 15.89 26.71 -45.39
N LYS A 41 16.60 27.76 -44.96
CA LYS A 41 16.82 28.96 -45.78
C LYS A 41 17.89 28.74 -46.86
N PHE A 42 18.97 28.03 -46.53
CA PHE A 42 20.10 27.78 -47.43
C PHE A 42 20.51 26.30 -47.37
N ASN A 43 20.75 25.68 -48.53
CA ASN A 43 21.29 24.33 -48.58
C ASN A 43 22.82 24.37 -48.43
N VAL A 44 23.33 23.91 -47.29
CA VAL A 44 24.77 23.89 -47.01
C VAL A 44 25.25 22.45 -47.06
N LEU A 45 26.19 22.17 -47.97
CA LEU A 45 26.76 20.83 -48.15
C LEU A 45 27.45 20.37 -46.85
N GLY A 46 27.19 19.13 -46.44
CA GLY A 46 27.76 18.55 -45.22
C GLY A 46 26.98 18.85 -43.92
N ARG A 47 25.94 19.69 -43.95
CA ARG A 47 25.06 19.88 -42.79
C ARG A 47 24.14 18.67 -42.62
N LYS A 48 24.33 17.91 -41.54
CA LYS A 48 23.37 16.86 -41.14
C LYS A 48 22.05 17.53 -40.76
N THR A 49 20.94 17.09 -41.35
CA THR A 49 19.60 17.54 -40.94
C THR A 49 19.42 17.23 -39.46
N GLY A 50 19.24 18.29 -38.67
CA GLY A 50 19.27 18.20 -37.22
C GLY A 50 17.98 17.58 -36.67
N LYS A 51 18.02 17.15 -35.40
CA LYS A 51 16.83 16.70 -34.64
C LYS A 51 15.74 17.79 -34.53
N HIS A 52 16.04 19.02 -34.95
CA HIS A 52 15.20 20.21 -34.84
C HIS A 52 14.59 20.66 -36.19
N ASP A 53 14.93 20.01 -37.30
CA ASP A 53 14.38 20.36 -38.61
C ASP A 53 12.90 19.95 -38.71
N VAL A 54 12.51 18.92 -37.94
CA VAL A 54 11.13 18.42 -37.84
C VAL A 54 10.74 18.21 -36.37
N GLY A 55 9.57 18.72 -35.99
CA GLY A 55 8.97 18.56 -34.66
C GLY A 55 7.62 17.87 -34.70
N LEU A 56 7.28 17.17 -33.62
CA LEU A 56 5.98 16.50 -33.41
C LEU A 56 5.18 17.22 -32.31
N PRO A 57 4.47 18.33 -32.63
CA PRO A 57 3.73 19.12 -31.63
C PRO A 57 2.66 18.31 -30.90
N GLY A 58 1.98 17.38 -31.57
CA GLY A 58 0.96 16.50 -30.95
C GLY A 58 1.55 15.65 -29.82
N VAL A 59 2.66 14.96 -30.09
CA VAL A 59 3.38 14.13 -29.10
C VAL A 59 3.91 14.98 -27.93
N SER A 60 4.42 16.17 -28.21
CA SER A 60 4.88 17.09 -27.16
C SER A 60 3.74 17.53 -26.24
N LYS A 61 2.59 17.92 -26.83
CA LYS A 61 1.40 18.34 -26.07
C LYS A 61 0.82 17.19 -25.23
N THR A 62 0.70 15.99 -25.79
CA THR A 62 0.17 14.83 -25.04
C THR A 62 1.09 14.47 -23.87
N LYS A 63 2.41 14.49 -24.07
CA LYS A 63 3.39 14.30 -22.99
C LYS A 63 3.27 15.37 -21.90
N ALA A 64 3.10 16.64 -22.28
CA ALA A 64 2.91 17.73 -21.33
C ALA A 64 1.62 17.56 -20.52
N LEU A 65 0.51 17.19 -21.17
CA LEU A 65 -0.76 16.92 -20.49
C LEU A 65 -0.66 15.71 -19.54
N LYS A 66 0.03 14.64 -19.96
CA LYS A 66 0.28 13.48 -19.09
C LYS A 66 1.05 13.89 -17.83
N ARG A 67 2.11 14.69 -17.97
CA ARG A 67 2.86 15.23 -16.82
C ARG A 67 1.98 16.06 -15.89
N ARG A 68 1.13 16.95 -16.44
CA ARG A 68 0.19 17.75 -15.62
C ARG A 68 -0.82 16.88 -14.86
N LYS A 69 -1.28 15.78 -15.47
CA LYS A 69 -2.15 14.80 -14.79
C LYS A 69 -1.43 14.03 -13.69
N GLU A 70 -0.13 13.80 -13.83
CA GLU A 70 0.69 13.10 -12.83
C GLU A 70 1.13 14.02 -11.69
N THR A 71 1.31 15.32 -11.92
CA THR A 71 1.76 16.28 -10.92
C THR A 71 0.63 17.17 -10.40
N ILE A 72 0.22 18.18 -11.20
CA ILE A 72 -0.72 19.23 -10.79
C ILE A 72 -2.07 18.66 -10.38
N LEU A 73 -2.59 17.67 -11.10
CA LEU A 73 -3.86 17.04 -10.75
C LEU A 73 -3.77 16.31 -9.40
N VAL A 74 -2.67 15.62 -9.14
CA VAL A 74 -2.44 14.91 -7.88
C VAL A 74 -2.31 15.92 -6.74
N GLU A 75 -1.58 17.01 -6.94
CA GLU A 75 -1.46 18.11 -5.97
C GLU A 75 -2.83 18.74 -5.67
N TYR A 76 -3.63 19.01 -6.71
CA TYR A 76 -4.97 19.55 -6.57
C TYR A 76 -5.90 18.61 -5.78
N GLN A 77 -5.88 17.31 -6.07
CA GLN A 77 -6.64 16.30 -5.32
C GLN A 77 -6.19 16.16 -3.86
N ARG A 78 -4.96 16.56 -3.54
CA ARG A 78 -4.42 16.59 -2.18
C ARG A 78 -4.64 17.93 -1.49
N ARG A 79 -5.11 18.96 -2.20
CA ARG A 79 -5.44 20.27 -1.61
C ARG A 79 -6.51 20.08 -0.53
N GLY A 80 -6.19 20.50 0.70
CA GLY A 80 -7.07 20.34 1.86
C GLY A 80 -6.84 19.04 2.66
N LYS A 81 -5.94 18.14 2.22
CA LYS A 81 -5.51 16.99 3.03
C LYS A 81 -4.31 17.38 3.88
N VAL A 82 -4.45 17.23 5.20
CA VAL A 82 -3.37 17.52 6.16
C VAL A 82 -2.45 16.33 6.41
N SER A 83 -2.93 15.09 6.17
CA SER A 83 -2.14 13.88 6.39
C SER A 83 -1.32 13.48 5.16
N VAL A 84 -0.09 13.04 5.40
CA VAL A 84 0.83 12.51 4.38
C VAL A 84 1.28 11.13 4.82
N PHE A 85 1.10 10.14 3.95
CA PHE A 85 1.68 8.82 4.16
C PHE A 85 3.20 8.90 3.95
N MET A 86 3.96 8.67 5.02
CA MET A 86 5.42 8.60 4.96
C MET A 86 5.84 7.13 4.89
N ASP A 87 6.36 6.74 3.73
CA ASP A 87 6.87 5.38 3.56
C ASP A 87 8.25 5.23 4.18
N LYS A 88 8.32 4.49 5.29
CA LYS A 88 9.56 4.19 6.02
C LYS A 88 10.17 2.83 5.63
N ARG A 89 9.70 2.17 4.56
CA ARG A 89 10.26 0.90 4.10
C ARG A 89 11.71 1.09 3.65
N PHE A 90 12.58 0.18 4.11
CA PHE A 90 14.03 0.32 4.00
C PHE A 90 14.53 0.35 2.55
N GLY A 91 15.25 1.42 2.19
CA GLY A 91 16.10 1.50 1.01
C GLY A 91 15.39 1.66 -0.34
N GLU A 92 14.07 1.71 -0.40
CA GLU A 92 13.34 1.87 -1.67
C GLU A 92 13.39 3.33 -2.18
N TYR A 93 13.30 4.30 -1.28
CA TYR A 93 13.28 5.74 -1.64
C TYR A 93 14.51 6.53 -1.17
N ASP A 94 15.41 5.92 -0.40
CA ASP A 94 16.63 6.60 0.05
C ASP A 94 17.75 6.44 -0.99
N THR A 95 18.11 7.55 -1.61
CA THR A 95 19.19 7.65 -2.60
C THR A 95 20.58 7.77 -1.96
N LYS A 96 20.66 7.96 -0.64
CA LYS A 96 21.94 8.09 0.09
C LYS A 96 22.55 6.74 0.47
N LEU A 97 21.76 5.68 0.50
CA LEU A 97 22.23 4.34 0.84
C LEU A 97 22.76 3.62 -0.40
N THR A 98 23.95 3.03 -0.26
CA THR A 98 24.49 2.13 -1.29
C THR A 98 23.67 0.83 -1.35
N PRO A 99 23.68 0.09 -2.48
CA PRO A 99 22.99 -1.20 -2.59
C PRO A 99 23.40 -2.19 -1.49
N ASP A 100 24.68 -2.20 -1.12
CA ASP A 100 25.23 -3.11 -0.12
C ASP A 100 24.76 -2.77 1.30
N GLU A 101 24.72 -1.48 1.64
CA GLU A 101 24.15 -1.01 2.90
C GLU A 101 22.65 -1.33 3.02
N LYS A 102 21.91 -1.28 1.90
CA LYS A 102 20.50 -1.69 1.86
C LYS A 102 20.35 -3.18 2.17
N MET A 103 21.23 -4.03 1.64
CA MET A 103 21.22 -5.46 1.90
C MET A 103 21.62 -5.79 3.34
N MET A 104 22.66 -5.16 3.88
CA MET A 104 23.06 -5.36 5.28
C MET A 104 21.97 -4.94 6.27
N LYS A 105 21.32 -3.79 6.05
CA LYS A 105 20.23 -3.33 6.92
C LYS A 105 19.01 -4.25 6.84
N ARG A 106 18.66 -4.75 5.65
CA ARG A 106 17.59 -5.75 5.48
C ARG A 106 17.89 -7.03 6.27
N PHE A 107 19.11 -7.55 6.13
CA PHE A 107 19.56 -8.74 6.84
C PHE A 107 19.55 -8.55 8.36
N ALA A 108 20.03 -7.42 8.87
CA ALA A 108 20.01 -7.11 10.29
C ALA A 108 18.58 -7.08 10.88
N MET A 109 17.66 -6.40 10.19
CA MET A 109 16.25 -6.35 10.59
C MET A 109 15.55 -7.70 10.50
N GLU A 110 15.81 -8.48 9.45
CA GLU A 110 15.24 -9.83 9.31
C GLU A 110 15.71 -10.74 10.45
N ARG A 111 17.00 -10.64 10.80
CA ARG A 111 17.57 -11.36 11.94
C ARG A 111 16.93 -10.92 13.25
N GLN A 112 16.78 -9.62 13.51
CA GLN A 112 16.11 -9.08 14.70
C GLN A 112 14.67 -9.58 14.83
N ARG A 113 13.86 -9.48 13.76
CA ARG A 113 12.47 -9.99 13.75
C ARG A 113 12.38 -11.50 13.99
N SER A 114 13.37 -12.25 13.51
CA SER A 114 13.43 -13.71 13.68
C SER A 114 13.83 -14.10 15.09
N THR A 115 14.79 -13.39 15.70
CA THR A 115 15.25 -13.66 17.07
C THR A 115 14.20 -13.31 18.11
N GLU A 116 13.55 -12.13 17.99
CA GLU A 116 12.52 -11.69 18.94
C GLU A 116 11.33 -12.67 18.99
N LYS A 117 10.89 -13.17 17.84
CA LYS A 117 9.74 -14.08 17.76
C LYS A 117 10.05 -15.50 18.23
N LYS A 118 11.30 -15.93 18.13
CA LYS A 118 11.73 -17.27 18.59
C LYS A 118 11.82 -17.32 20.11
N ASN A 119 12.28 -16.24 20.74
CA ASN A 119 12.45 -16.18 22.18
C ASN A 119 11.12 -15.96 22.92
N LEU A 120 10.09 -15.41 22.25
CA LEU A 120 8.77 -15.18 22.85
C LEU A 120 8.08 -16.47 23.37
N TYR A 121 8.42 -17.63 22.81
CA TYR A 121 7.86 -18.92 23.19
C TYR A 121 8.91 -19.86 23.82
N ASN A 122 10.11 -19.36 24.09
CA ASN A 122 11.19 -20.15 24.67
C ASN A 122 11.02 -20.24 26.20
N LEU A 123 10.14 -21.13 26.66
CA LEU A 123 9.86 -21.39 28.08
C LEU A 123 11.01 -22.15 28.80
N ASN A 124 12.11 -22.44 28.11
CA ASN A 124 13.29 -23.11 28.70
C ASN A 124 14.31 -22.12 29.26
N GLU A 125 14.10 -20.82 29.12
CA GLU A 125 14.90 -19.82 29.84
C GLU A 125 14.44 -19.84 31.30
N GLU A 126 15.39 -19.96 32.25
CA GLU A 126 15.18 -20.02 33.71
C GLU A 126 14.66 -18.69 34.30
N GLU A 127 13.80 -17.97 33.55
CA GLU A 127 13.15 -16.76 34.03
C GLU A 127 11.92 -17.18 34.84
N GLU A 128 11.98 -16.98 36.15
CA GLU A 128 10.88 -17.30 37.05
C GLU A 128 9.60 -16.55 36.64
N LEU A 129 8.53 -17.29 36.34
CA LEU A 129 7.26 -16.70 35.92
C LEU A 129 6.65 -15.92 37.09
N THR A 130 6.65 -14.58 37.01
CA THR A 130 6.17 -13.70 38.08
C THR A 130 4.88 -12.94 37.68
N HIS A 131 3.98 -12.75 38.65
CA HIS A 131 2.79 -11.89 38.53
C HIS A 131 2.77 -10.90 39.69
N TYR A 132 2.74 -9.60 39.39
CA TYR A 132 2.92 -8.52 40.39
C TYR A 132 4.18 -8.66 41.27
N GLY A 133 5.25 -9.23 40.73
CA GLY A 133 6.51 -9.44 41.46
C GLY A 133 6.52 -10.66 42.38
N GLN A 134 5.48 -11.51 42.34
CA GLN A 134 5.44 -12.79 43.05
C GLN A 134 5.58 -13.96 42.08
N SER A 135 6.41 -14.94 42.43
CA SER A 135 6.59 -16.16 41.64
C SER A 135 5.30 -16.98 41.60
N LEU A 136 4.81 -17.29 40.41
CA LEU A 136 3.60 -18.08 40.17
C LEU A 136 3.76 -19.54 40.61
N ALA A 137 5.00 -20.04 40.73
CA ALA A 137 5.27 -21.36 41.31
C ALA A 137 4.83 -21.46 42.79
N SER A 138 4.74 -20.33 43.50
CA SER A 138 4.24 -20.28 44.87
C SER A 138 2.71 -20.20 44.94
N LEU A 139 2.02 -19.78 43.87
CA LEU A 139 0.57 -19.61 43.81
C LEU A 139 -0.18 -20.92 43.50
N GLU A 140 0.48 -21.92 42.92
CA GLU A 140 -0.11 -23.25 42.68
C GLU A 140 -0.51 -23.98 43.98
N LYS A 141 0.04 -23.56 45.14
CA LYS A 141 -0.25 -24.12 46.46
C LYS A 141 -1.35 -23.37 47.23
N LEU A 142 -2.23 -22.65 46.54
CA LEU A 142 -3.35 -21.97 47.18
C LEU A 142 -4.50 -22.96 47.42
N ASN A 143 -4.56 -23.50 48.64
CA ASN A 143 -5.70 -24.24 49.20
C ASN A 143 -6.84 -23.33 49.66
N ASP A 144 -6.86 -22.05 49.24
CA ASP A 144 -7.89 -21.10 49.68
C ASP A 144 -9.10 -21.21 48.76
N ALA A 145 -10.03 -22.09 49.12
CA ALA A 145 -11.32 -22.20 48.47
C ALA A 145 -12.12 -20.92 48.76
N VAL A 146 -12.03 -19.94 47.87
CA VAL A 146 -12.89 -18.76 47.91
C VAL A 146 -14.31 -19.22 47.60
N GLU A 147 -15.15 -19.35 48.63
CA GLU A 147 -16.59 -19.55 48.49
C GLU A 147 -17.22 -18.29 47.85
N SER A 148 -17.30 -18.30 46.52
CA SER A 148 -17.93 -17.26 45.73
C SER A 148 -19.33 -17.72 45.29
N ASP A 149 -20.21 -18.01 46.25
CA ASP A 149 -21.64 -18.28 45.97
C ASP A 149 -22.54 -17.14 46.49
N SER A 150 -22.30 -15.95 45.97
CA SER A 150 -23.24 -14.83 46.09
C SER A 150 -23.96 -14.67 44.75
N ASP A 151 -24.92 -15.56 44.50
CA ASP A 151 -25.79 -15.57 43.33
C ASP A 151 -26.82 -14.42 43.35
N SER A 152 -26.30 -13.19 43.25
CA SER A 152 -27.10 -12.00 42.98
C SER A 152 -27.21 -11.84 41.47
N GLU A 153 -28.24 -12.47 40.90
CA GLU A 153 -28.72 -12.38 39.50
C GLU A 153 -28.85 -10.94 38.95
N GLU A 154 -28.69 -9.90 39.77
CA GLU A 154 -28.77 -8.49 39.36
C GLU A 154 -27.46 -7.91 38.78
N ARG A 155 -26.30 -8.56 38.96
CA ARG A 155 -25.00 -7.97 38.55
C ARG A 155 -24.61 -8.22 37.09
N GLY A 156 -25.38 -9.01 36.35
CA GLY A 156 -25.03 -9.46 34.99
C GLY A 156 -25.59 -8.61 33.84
N ALA A 157 -26.59 -7.76 34.09
CA ALA A 157 -27.21 -6.95 33.05
C ALA A 157 -26.54 -5.58 32.97
N LEU A 158 -25.80 -5.32 31.89
CA LEU A 158 -25.29 -3.98 31.58
C LEU A 158 -26.48 -3.01 31.44
N SER A 159 -26.36 -1.81 32.02
CA SER A 159 -27.40 -0.79 31.90
C SER A 159 -27.72 -0.51 30.43
N ALA A 160 -28.99 -0.21 30.13
CA ALA A 160 -29.43 0.02 28.75
C ALA A 160 -28.60 1.12 28.04
N GLU A 161 -28.08 2.09 28.79
CA GLU A 161 -27.21 3.16 28.32
C GLU A 161 -25.78 2.67 27.96
N LEU A 162 -25.19 1.79 28.79
CA LEU A 162 -23.89 1.17 28.52
C LEU A 162 -23.96 0.23 27.31
N THR A 163 -25.05 -0.52 27.18
CA THR A 163 -25.26 -1.45 26.06
C THR A 163 -25.48 -0.68 24.74
N ALA A 164 -26.20 0.44 24.77
CA ALA A 164 -26.43 1.29 23.61
C ALA A 164 -25.16 1.98 23.08
N SER A 165 -24.30 2.47 23.99
CA SER A 165 -23.04 3.13 23.63
C SER A 165 -22.01 2.17 23.02
N HIS A 166 -21.97 0.92 23.47
CA HIS A 166 -20.94 -0.05 23.04
C HIS A 166 -21.38 -0.95 21.88
N PHE A 167 -22.66 -1.36 21.82
CA PHE A 167 -23.14 -2.30 20.80
C PHE A 167 -23.97 -1.65 19.68
N GLY A 168 -24.14 -0.32 19.70
CA GLY A 168 -24.77 0.43 18.61
C GLY A 168 -26.24 0.11 18.34
N GLY A 169 -26.90 -0.64 19.23
CA GLY A 169 -28.29 -1.10 19.07
C GLY A 169 -29.36 -0.19 19.68
N GLY A 170 -28.97 0.90 20.33
CA GLY A 170 -29.89 1.79 21.05
C GLY A 170 -30.18 3.11 20.32
N GLY A 171 -31.11 3.09 19.37
CA GLY A 171 -31.86 4.30 19.00
C GLY A 171 -31.42 5.02 17.72
N GLY A 172 -31.94 4.57 16.58
CA GLY A 172 -31.81 5.31 15.33
C GLY A 172 -32.81 4.90 14.25
N LEU A 173 -34.13 5.11 14.46
CA LEU A 173 -35.04 5.61 13.41
C LEU A 173 -36.44 6.01 13.90
N LEU A 174 -36.90 5.57 15.09
CA LEU A 174 -38.30 5.79 15.51
C LEU A 174 -38.37 6.24 16.98
N ARG A 175 -38.40 7.55 17.22
CA ARG A 175 -38.87 8.09 18.51
C ARG A 175 -40.38 7.88 18.59
N LYS A 176 -40.85 6.91 19.38
CA LYS A 176 -42.26 6.89 19.79
C LYS A 176 -42.48 8.09 20.72
N LYS A 177 -43.41 8.98 20.37
CA LYS A 177 -43.93 9.99 21.30
C LYS A 177 -44.62 9.25 22.44
N SER A 178 -44.28 9.60 23.68
CA SER A 178 -45.04 9.20 24.87
C SER A 178 -46.40 9.92 24.89
N PRO A 179 -47.50 9.26 25.29
CA PRO A 179 -48.73 9.96 25.60
C PRO A 179 -48.55 10.73 26.92
N VAL A 180 -49.25 11.86 27.01
CA VAL A 180 -49.39 12.67 28.23
C VAL A 180 -50.09 11.85 29.30
#